data_AF-A0A934H000-F1
#
_entry.id   AF-A0A934H000-F1
#
_cell.length_a   1.000
_cell.length_b   1.000
_cell.length_c   1.000
_cell.angle_alpha   90.00
_cell.angle_beta   90.00
_cell.angle_gamma   90.00
#
_symmetry.space_group_name_H-M   'P 1'
#
loop_
_entity.id
_entity.type
_entity.pdbx_description
1 polymer ?
#
loop_
_entity_poly.entity_id
_entity_poly.type
_entity_poly.pdbx_seq_one_letter_code
_entity_poly.pdbx_strand_id
1 'polypeptide(L)'
;MPSQTKSDPSIINSSDLEKARLIWDEYKYRHEHIWKLIFQITTAVVALGVIPFTNADIAASLGAWMVALPALGCALALFSLARMSSELTLLEKIKRRHRQYQADLQGISFAEKRSSFSRDVKLYLGALALVTLLDILAILLAWIPNL
;
A
#
# COMPACT_ATOMS: atom_id res chain seq x y z
N MET A 1 12.98 -11.64 -55.64
CA MET A 1 13.58 -12.05 -54.35
C MET A 1 13.32 -10.96 -53.34
N PRO A 2 12.53 -11.18 -52.28
CA PRO A 2 12.32 -10.17 -51.25
C PRO A 2 13.60 -10.01 -50.44
N SER A 3 14.14 -8.79 -50.46
CA SER A 3 15.29 -8.37 -49.67
C SER A 3 14.97 -8.51 -48.19
N GLN A 4 15.64 -9.44 -47.51
CA GLN A 4 15.62 -9.48 -46.04
C GLN A 4 16.40 -8.28 -45.54
N THR A 5 15.69 -7.24 -45.11
CA THR A 5 16.24 -6.15 -44.32
C THR A 5 16.70 -6.74 -42.99
N LYS A 6 17.98 -7.07 -42.94
CA LYS A 6 18.72 -7.39 -41.73
C LYS A 6 18.59 -6.19 -40.79
N SER A 7 17.72 -6.32 -39.78
CA SER A 7 17.52 -5.26 -38.77
C SER A 7 18.83 -5.03 -38.03
N ASP A 8 19.32 -3.80 -38.12
CA ASP A 8 20.56 -3.34 -37.52
C ASP A 8 20.46 -3.41 -35.98
N PRO A 9 21.34 -4.16 -35.28
CA PRO A 9 21.29 -4.33 -33.82
C PRO A 9 21.60 -3.05 -33.03
N SER A 10 21.98 -1.96 -33.70
CA SER A 10 22.27 -0.66 -33.09
C SER A 10 21.03 0.22 -32.85
N ILE A 11 19.86 -0.15 -33.41
CA ILE A 11 18.61 0.59 -33.19
C ILE A 11 17.74 -0.19 -32.21
N ILE A 12 18.13 -0.17 -30.94
CA ILE A 12 17.10 -0.18 -29.90
C ILE A 12 16.27 1.07 -30.18
N ASN A 13 15.06 0.90 -30.71
CA ASN A 13 14.18 1.99 -31.11
C ASN A 13 14.05 2.97 -29.93
N SER A 14 14.42 4.23 -30.15
CA SER A 14 14.33 5.29 -29.14
C SER A 14 12.93 5.38 -28.52
N SER A 15 11.90 5.06 -29.31
CA SER A 15 10.50 4.98 -28.89
C SER A 15 10.23 3.85 -27.89
N ASP A 16 10.91 2.71 -27.97
CA ASP A 16 10.73 1.59 -27.04
C ASP A 16 11.47 1.84 -25.72
N LEU A 17 12.61 2.55 -25.77
CA LEU A 17 13.28 3.06 -24.57
C LEU A 17 12.43 4.10 -23.84
N GLU A 18 11.76 4.99 -24.58
CA GLU A 18 10.85 5.99 -24.01
C GLU A 18 9.64 5.34 -23.33
N LYS A 19 8.99 4.34 -23.99
CA LYS A 19 7.91 3.56 -23.36
C LYS A 19 8.39 2.85 -22.09
N ALA A 20 9.56 2.22 -22.11
CA ALA A 20 10.12 1.54 -20.95
C ALA A 20 10.35 2.53 -19.79
N ARG A 21 10.87 3.73 -20.09
CA ARG A 21 11.04 4.82 -19.12
C ARG A 21 9.71 5.29 -18.52
N LEU A 22 8.70 5.55 -19.36
CA LEU A 22 7.37 5.96 -18.89
C LEU A 22 6.74 4.94 -17.94
N ILE A 23 6.84 3.65 -18.27
CA ILE A 23 6.33 2.57 -17.42
C ILE A 23 7.09 2.49 -16.10
N TRP A 24 8.40 2.70 -16.14
CA TRP A 24 9.25 2.71 -14.94
C TRP A 24 8.94 3.90 -14.01
N ASP A 25 8.77 5.09 -14.59
CA ASP A 25 8.42 6.30 -13.83
C ASP A 25 7.03 6.15 -13.19
N GLU A 26 6.05 5.60 -13.92
CA GLU A 26 4.73 5.27 -13.38
C GLU A 26 4.80 4.21 -12.26
N TYR A 27 5.65 3.18 -12.42
CA TYR A 27 5.87 2.18 -11.38
C TYR A 27 6.40 2.81 -10.09
N LYS A 28 7.43 3.65 -10.18
CA LYS A 28 8.01 4.36 -9.04
C LYS A 28 6.99 5.25 -8.36
N TYR A 29 6.29 6.07 -9.14
CA TYR A 29 5.26 6.98 -8.64
C TYR A 29 4.21 6.22 -7.81
N ARG A 30 3.67 5.11 -8.34
CA ARG A 30 2.67 4.33 -7.60
C ARG A 30 3.25 3.63 -6.38
N HIS A 31 4.46 3.11 -6.48
CA HIS A 31 5.12 2.45 -5.34
C HIS A 31 5.34 3.44 -4.18
N GLU A 32 5.86 4.63 -4.48
CA GLU A 32 6.02 5.71 -3.50
C GLU A 32 4.67 6.19 -2.95
N HIS A 33 3.66 6.33 -3.81
CA HIS A 33 2.32 6.72 -3.39
C HIS A 33 1.71 5.73 -2.39
N ILE A 34 1.86 4.42 -2.64
CA ILE A 34 1.41 3.36 -1.73
C ILE A 34 2.11 3.46 -0.38
N TRP A 35 3.44 3.63 -0.37
CA TRP A 35 4.20 3.80 0.87
C TRP A 35 3.77 5.04 1.66
N LYS A 36 3.58 6.16 0.97
CA LYS A 36 3.11 7.41 1.58
C LYS A 36 1.75 7.22 2.26
N LEU A 37 0.81 6.56 1.57
CA LEU A 37 -0.50 6.26 2.12
C LEU A 37 -0.38 5.36 3.36
N ILE A 38 0.41 4.29 3.29
CA ILE A 38 0.65 3.39 4.44
C ILE A 38 1.11 4.20 5.66
N PHE A 39 2.15 5.03 5.52
CA PHE A 39 2.63 5.85 6.62
C PHE A 39 1.56 6.81 7.16
N GLN A 40 0.84 7.50 6.28
CA GLN A 40 -0.22 8.44 6.69
C GLN A 40 -1.32 7.74 7.49
N ILE A 41 -1.78 6.58 7.03
CA ILE A 41 -2.83 5.80 7.71
C ILE A 41 -2.32 5.28 9.05
N THR A 42 -1.11 4.73 9.09
CA THR A 42 -0.50 4.26 10.34
C THR A 42 -0.37 5.39 11.36
N THR A 43 0.13 6.56 10.95
CA THR A 43 0.21 7.72 11.83
C THR A 43 -1.17 8.14 12.34
N ALA A 44 -2.19 8.17 11.47
CA ALA A 44 -3.55 8.51 11.88
C ALA A 44 -4.12 7.49 12.88
N VAL A 45 -3.97 6.19 12.61
CA VAL A 45 -4.45 5.12 13.49
C VAL A 45 -3.74 5.17 14.85
N VAL A 46 -2.41 5.29 14.86
CA VAL A 46 -1.63 5.39 16.11
C VAL A 46 -1.99 6.65 16.88
N ALA A 47 -2.18 7.79 16.21
CA ALA A 47 -2.60 9.02 16.86
C ALA A 47 -3.98 8.86 17.52
N LEU A 48 -4.97 8.29 16.80
CA LEU A 48 -6.31 8.03 17.34
C LEU A 48 -6.29 7.03 18.50
N GLY A 49 -5.41 6.02 18.44
CA GLY A 49 -5.27 5.01 19.48
C GLY A 49 -4.54 5.50 20.72
N VAL A 50 -3.51 6.35 20.57
CA VAL A 50 -2.61 6.74 21.68
C VAL A 50 -3.04 8.04 22.35
N ILE A 51 -3.44 9.06 21.60
CA ILE A 51 -3.73 10.41 22.13
C ILE A 51 -4.71 10.39 23.32
N PRO A 52 -5.83 9.65 23.28
CA PRO A 52 -6.79 9.64 24.39
C PRO A 52 -6.17 9.17 25.72
N PHE A 53 -5.14 8.31 25.68
CA PHE A 53 -4.49 7.78 26.87
C PHE A 53 -3.31 8.63 27.36
N THR A 54 -2.86 9.59 26.55
CA THR A 54 -1.74 10.47 26.95
C THR A 54 -2.15 11.56 27.93
N ASN A 55 -3.45 11.85 28.04
CA ASN A 55 -3.95 12.91 28.92
C ASN A 55 -5.22 12.46 29.65
N ALA A 56 -5.13 12.38 30.98
CA ALA A 56 -6.22 11.95 31.85
C ALA A 56 -7.45 12.88 31.77
N ASP A 57 -7.26 14.18 31.51
CA ASP A 57 -8.38 15.13 31.38
C ASP A 57 -9.19 14.86 30.11
N ILE A 58 -8.50 14.49 29.02
CA ILE A 58 -9.13 14.11 27.74
C ILE A 58 -9.89 12.79 27.93
N ALA A 59 -9.27 11.80 28.58
CA ALA A 59 -9.93 10.53 28.86
C ALA A 59 -11.18 10.70 29.73
N ALA A 60 -11.10 11.53 30.78
CA ALA A 60 -12.22 11.84 31.66
C ALA A 60 -13.35 12.60 30.96
N SER A 61 -13.02 13.53 30.03
CA SER A 61 -14.06 14.29 29.32
C SER A 61 -14.78 13.45 28.26
N LEU A 62 -14.11 12.46 27.65
CA LEU A 62 -14.72 11.59 26.64
C LEU A 62 -15.54 10.45 27.26
N GLY A 63 -15.11 9.89 28.39
CA GLY A 63 -15.80 8.76 29.03
C GLY A 63 -16.06 7.63 28.04
N ALA A 64 -17.32 7.21 27.91
CA ALA A 64 -17.72 6.15 26.97
C ALA A 64 -17.46 6.47 25.48
N TRP A 65 -17.33 7.75 25.11
CA TRP A 65 -16.99 8.15 23.74
C TRP A 65 -15.54 7.86 23.36
N MET A 66 -14.68 7.45 24.30
CA MET A 66 -13.30 7.04 23.99
C MET A 66 -13.23 5.92 22.95
N VAL A 67 -14.24 5.05 22.87
CA VAL A 67 -14.34 3.97 21.87
C VAL A 67 -14.45 4.51 20.43
N ALA A 68 -14.97 5.73 20.26
CA ALA A 68 -15.18 6.31 18.93
C ALA A 68 -13.87 6.55 18.17
N LEU A 69 -12.77 6.88 18.87
CA LEU A 69 -11.47 7.11 18.25
C LEU A 69 -10.85 5.84 17.62
N PRO A 70 -10.67 4.73 18.35
CA PRO A 70 -10.17 3.50 17.74
C PRO A 70 -11.19 2.88 16.77
N ALA A 71 -12.50 3.11 16.95
CA ALA A 71 -13.50 2.77 15.94
C ALA A 71 -13.29 3.51 14.62
N LEU A 72 -12.99 4.82 14.68
CA LEU A 72 -12.61 5.61 13.50
C LEU A 72 -11.29 5.10 12.89
N GLY A 73 -10.30 4.74 13.73
CA GLY A 73 -9.05 4.12 13.30
C GLY A 73 -9.29 2.82 12.53
N CYS A 74 -10.17 1.95 13.04
CA CYS A 74 -10.56 0.71 12.37
C CYS A 74 -11.25 0.98 11.03
N ALA A 75 -12.19 1.92 11.00
CA ALA A 75 -12.87 2.32 9.76
C ALA A 75 -11.87 2.85 8.71
N LEU A 76 -10.91 3.68 9.12
CA LEU A 76 -9.84 4.18 8.24
C LEU A 76 -8.95 3.05 7.72
N ALA A 77 -8.57 2.10 8.56
CA ALA A 77 -7.76 0.95 8.15
C ALA A 77 -8.49 0.07 7.13
N LEU A 78 -9.78 -0.24 7.36
CA LEU A 78 -10.61 -1.01 6.44
C LEU A 78 -10.85 -0.27 5.11
N PHE A 79 -11.17 1.02 5.16
CA PHE A 79 -11.33 1.85 3.97
C PHE A 79 -10.03 1.87 3.15
N SER A 80 -8.89 1.99 3.83
CA SER A 80 -7.58 1.97 3.20
C SER A 80 -7.27 0.63 2.55
N LEU A 81 -7.61 -0.50 3.19
CA LEU A 81 -7.45 -1.83 2.62
C LEU A 81 -8.25 -1.98 1.31
N ALA A 82 -9.49 -1.49 1.30
CA ALA A 82 -10.34 -1.49 0.11
C ALA A 82 -9.74 -0.62 -1.00
N ARG A 83 -9.36 0.64 -0.69
CA ARG A 83 -8.80 1.58 -1.66
C ARG A 83 -7.45 1.13 -2.22
N MET A 84 -6.59 0.56 -1.38
CA MET A 84 -5.23 0.12 -1.72
C MET A 84 -5.24 -1.14 -2.59
N SER A 85 -6.26 -2.00 -2.46
CA SER A 85 -6.38 -3.23 -3.27
C SER A 85 -6.42 -2.94 -4.77
N SER A 86 -7.07 -1.85 -5.18
CA SER A 86 -7.10 -1.39 -6.57
C SER A 86 -5.73 -0.90 -7.04
N GLU A 87 -5.04 -0.09 -6.23
CA GLU A 87 -3.69 0.43 -6.56
C GLU A 87 -2.66 -0.69 -6.68
N LEU A 88 -2.70 -1.67 -5.78
CA LEU A 88 -1.81 -2.84 -5.81
C LEU A 88 -2.02 -3.67 -7.07
N THR A 89 -3.27 -3.82 -7.52
CA THR A 89 -3.60 -4.52 -8.76
C THR A 89 -3.03 -3.79 -9.99
N LEU A 90 -3.11 -2.46 -10.02
CA LEU A 90 -2.50 -1.65 -11.07
C LEU A 90 -0.98 -1.74 -11.05
N LEU A 91 -0.37 -1.65 -9.86
CA LEU A 91 1.07 -1.78 -9.68
C LEU A 91 1.58 -3.14 -10.19
N GLU A 92 0.86 -4.23 -9.92
CA GLU A 92 1.21 -5.56 -10.42
C GLU A 92 1.15 -5.63 -11.95
N LYS A 93 0.15 -5.02 -12.58
CA LYS A 93 0.04 -4.95 -14.05
C LYS A 93 1.22 -4.16 -14.65
N ILE A 94 1.55 -3.01 -14.07
CA ILE A 94 2.66 -2.17 -14.52
C ILE A 94 3.99 -2.90 -14.36
N LYS A 95 4.21 -3.54 -13.19
CA LYS A 95 5.41 -4.34 -12.91
C LYS A 95 5.58 -5.50 -13.90
N ARG A 96 4.49 -6.18 -14.27
CA ARG A 96 4.53 -7.24 -15.29
C ARG A 96 4.93 -6.69 -16.66
N ARG A 97 4.34 -5.57 -17.09
CA ARG A 97 4.71 -4.93 -18.36
C ARG A 97 6.16 -4.47 -18.35
N HIS A 98 6.63 -3.86 -17.26
CA HIS A 98 8.03 -3.45 -17.13
C HIS A 98 9.00 -4.63 -17.30
N ARG A 99 8.70 -5.77 -16.67
CA ARG A 99 9.51 -6.98 -16.80
C ARG A 99 9.52 -7.54 -18.22
N GLN A 100 8.39 -7.45 -18.94
CA GLN A 100 8.33 -7.84 -20.36
C GLN A 100 9.26 -6.96 -21.20
N TYR A 101 9.17 -5.63 -21.06
CA TYR A 101 10.09 -4.72 -21.74
C TYR A 101 11.56 -4.95 -21.39
N GLN A 102 11.89 -5.25 -20.13
CA GLN A 102 13.26 -5.59 -19.75
C GLN A 102 13.73 -6.93 -20.33
N ALA A 103 12.85 -7.94 -20.42
CA ALA A 103 13.18 -9.20 -21.07
C ALA A 103 13.44 -8.98 -22.57
N ASP A 104 12.58 -8.20 -23.23
CA ASP A 104 12.65 -7.94 -24.67
C ASP A 104 13.86 -7.06 -25.05
N LEU A 105 14.17 -6.04 -24.24
CA LEU A 105 15.23 -5.06 -24.54
C LEU A 105 16.61 -5.47 -24.00
N GLN A 106 16.66 -6.19 -22.88
CA GLN A 106 17.92 -6.47 -22.15
C GLN A 106 18.23 -7.97 -22.07
N GLY A 107 17.36 -8.85 -22.58
CA GLY A 107 17.52 -10.30 -22.50
C GLY A 107 17.45 -10.85 -21.08
N ILE A 108 16.94 -10.08 -20.12
CA ILE A 108 16.89 -10.48 -18.71
C ILE A 108 15.66 -11.35 -18.47
N SER A 109 15.90 -12.64 -18.21
CA SER A 109 14.86 -13.57 -17.78
C SER A 109 14.55 -13.35 -16.29
N PHE A 110 13.31 -12.97 -16.00
CA PHE A 110 12.81 -12.92 -14.62
C PHE A 110 12.03 -14.21 -14.34
N ALA A 111 12.45 -14.96 -13.31
CA ALA A 111 11.59 -15.98 -12.75
C ALA A 111 10.25 -15.35 -12.32
N GLU A 112 9.13 -15.99 -12.63
CA GLU A 112 7.79 -15.61 -12.17
C GLU A 112 7.66 -15.80 -10.64
N LYS A 113 8.43 -15.05 -9.86
CA LYS A 113 8.18 -14.91 -8.44
C LYS A 113 6.94 -14.04 -8.29
N ARG A 114 5.85 -14.65 -7.81
CA ARG A 114 4.62 -13.96 -7.40
C ARG A 114 5.01 -12.80 -6.50
N SER A 115 4.56 -11.60 -6.83
CA SER A 115 4.95 -10.37 -6.14
C SER A 115 4.48 -10.42 -4.67
N SER A 116 5.40 -10.58 -3.71
CA SER A 116 5.05 -10.62 -2.28
C SER A 116 4.48 -9.30 -1.79
N PHE A 117 4.91 -8.18 -2.37
CA PHE A 117 4.57 -6.82 -1.94
C PHE A 117 3.06 -6.58 -1.73
N SER A 118 2.21 -7.01 -2.66
CA SER A 118 0.75 -6.83 -2.54
C SER A 118 0.18 -7.59 -1.34
N ARG A 119 0.68 -8.80 -1.11
CA ARG A 119 0.31 -9.61 0.06
C ARG A 119 0.84 -8.97 1.35
N ASP A 120 2.07 -8.49 1.33
CA ASP A 120 2.73 -7.88 2.50
C ASP A 120 1.99 -6.59 2.93
N VAL A 121 1.59 -5.75 1.97
CA VAL A 121 0.78 -4.54 2.24
C VAL A 121 -0.61 -4.88 2.78
N LYS A 122 -1.29 -5.88 2.20
CA LYS A 122 -2.62 -6.31 2.70
C LYS A 122 -2.54 -6.90 4.09
N LEU A 123 -1.51 -7.71 4.37
CA LEU A 123 -1.27 -8.29 5.69
C LEU A 123 -0.99 -7.19 6.71
N TYR A 124 -0.18 -6.19 6.36
CA TYR A 124 0.09 -5.04 7.21
C TYR A 124 -1.19 -4.26 7.55
N LEU A 125 -1.98 -3.86 6.55
CA LEU A 125 -3.22 -3.12 6.77
C LEU A 125 -4.26 -3.95 7.55
N GLY A 126 -4.30 -5.27 7.32
CA GLY A 126 -5.13 -6.19 8.09
C GLY A 126 -4.70 -6.28 9.55
N ALA A 127 -3.39 -6.33 9.82
CA ALA A 127 -2.85 -6.29 11.18
C ALA A 127 -3.17 -4.95 11.86
N LEU A 128 -3.09 -3.83 11.15
CA LEU A 128 -3.45 -2.51 11.67
C LEU A 128 -4.93 -2.45 12.08
N ALA A 129 -5.83 -2.98 11.25
CA ALA A 129 -7.24 -3.09 11.58
C ALA A 129 -7.47 -3.99 12.82
N LEU A 130 -6.76 -5.11 12.91
CA LEU A 130 -6.82 -6.00 14.08
C LEU A 130 -6.39 -5.28 15.36
N VAL A 131 -5.30 -4.51 15.32
CA VAL A 131 -4.84 -3.72 16.47
C VAL A 131 -5.92 -2.75 16.93
N THR A 132 -6.54 -2.00 16.01
CA THR A 132 -7.62 -1.07 16.39
C THR A 132 -8.86 -1.77 16.95
N LEU A 133 -9.15 -3.00 16.51
CA LEU A 133 -10.22 -3.81 17.09
C LEU A 133 -9.88 -4.27 18.51
N LEU A 134 -8.61 -4.64 18.76
CA LEU A 134 -8.14 -4.98 20.09
C LEU A 134 -8.18 -3.76 21.02
N ASP A 135 -7.85 -2.57 20.54
CA ASP A 135 -7.96 -1.32 21.31
C ASP A 135 -9.42 -1.05 21.72
N ILE A 136 -10.38 -1.22 20.80
CA ILE A 136 -11.81 -1.13 21.10
C ILE A 136 -12.19 -2.12 22.20
N LEU A 137 -11.81 -3.39 22.06
CA LEU A 137 -12.11 -4.43 23.04
C LEU A 137 -11.48 -4.12 24.40
N ALA A 138 -10.24 -3.62 24.43
CA ALA A 138 -9.56 -3.22 25.66
C ALA A 138 -10.32 -2.11 26.39
N ILE A 139 -10.78 -1.07 25.68
CA ILE A 139 -11.58 0.00 26.28
C ILE A 139 -12.92 -0.54 26.79
N LEU A 140 -13.61 -1.37 26.01
CA LEU A 140 -14.90 -1.94 26.40
C LEU A 140 -14.78 -2.83 27.65
N LEU A 141 -13.73 -3.64 27.76
CA LEU A 141 -13.56 -4.59 28.87
C LEU A 141 -12.92 -3.99 30.11
N ALA A 142 -11.95 -3.09 29.95
CA ALA A 142 -11.16 -2.57 31.07
C ALA A 142 -11.62 -1.18 31.54
N TRP A 143 -12.23 -0.38 30.67
CA TRP A 143 -12.54 1.02 30.97
C TRP A 143 -14.02 1.26 31.26
N ILE A 144 -14.93 0.80 30.40
CA ILE A 144 -16.39 1.00 30.60
C ILE A 144 -16.92 0.44 31.93
N PRO A 145 -16.55 -0.76 32.41
CA PRO A 145 -17.06 -1.25 33.69
C PRO A 145 -16.48 -0.52 34.92
N ASN A 146 -15.46 0.34 34.73
CA ASN A 146 -14.83 1.14 35.79
C ASN A 146 -15.19 2.64 35.72
N LEU A 147 -16.05 3.03 34.77
CA LEU A 147 -16.67 4.36 34.64
C LEU A 147 -17.98 4.42 35.46
#